data_AF-A0A9W6HYD8-F1
#
_entry.id   AF-A0A9W6HYD8-F1
#
_cell.length_a   1.000
_cell.length_b   1.000
_cell.length_c   1.000
_cell.angle_alpha   90.00
_cell.angle_beta   90.00
_cell.angle_gamma   90.00
#
_symmetry.space_group_name_H-M   'P 1'
#
loop_
_entity.id
_entity.type
_entity.pdbx_description
1 polymer ?
#
loop_
_entity_poly.entity_id
_entity_poly.type
_entity_poly.pdbx_seq_one_letter_code
_entity_poly.pdbx_strand_id
1 'polypeptide(L)'
;MVISSNLPRTMRAPLTLLLSCLLVGALLPGTAHAARHPVENSPELTDNPLYSSGRLETTECRTPPQKAGDAASVKRYLLTVKKCLDETWSAQFAKMGKPFRPPLVKIFTKPRAFCGKPWAKSLLSEYCPQDETIAFLISPVILEDPSRLYSFLSIGHEYGHHVQQMSGIQDAYARLPHRTTGERQEQTRRHDLQAECLSAAFTRSVWKSLKRPKNDWHVLLAGMWSGGDDLWKTHEYGKGSSIVHWMEEGFAKASPGDCDTWSAPASEVA
;
A
#
# COMPACT_ATOMS: atom_id res chain seq x y z
N MET A 1 86.34 -47.06 -35.05
CA MET A 1 86.42 -46.78 -33.60
C MET A 1 84.99 -46.49 -33.15
N VAL A 2 84.17 -47.52 -32.86
CA VAL A 2 83.96 -48.25 -31.59
C VAL A 2 83.04 -47.47 -30.63
N ILE A 3 81.72 -47.74 -30.59
CA ILE A 3 80.91 -48.65 -29.72
C ILE A 3 80.07 -47.85 -28.68
N SER A 4 78.74 -47.99 -28.85
CA SER A 4 77.63 -48.19 -27.89
C SER A 4 77.69 -47.84 -26.38
N SER A 5 76.50 -47.44 -25.90
CA SER A 5 75.79 -47.80 -24.64
C SER A 5 76.01 -47.00 -23.33
N ASN A 6 74.94 -46.32 -22.85
CA ASN A 6 74.12 -46.69 -21.66
C ASN A 6 73.28 -45.50 -21.12
N LEU A 7 71.98 -45.74 -20.84
CA LEU A 7 71.08 -44.88 -20.04
C LEU A 7 71.42 -44.97 -18.53
N PRO A 8 71.04 -43.98 -17.69
CA PRO A 8 69.91 -44.25 -16.76
C PRO A 8 69.04 -43.06 -16.29
N ARG A 9 67.79 -43.44 -15.93
CA ARG A 9 66.87 -43.02 -14.84
C ARG A 9 66.72 -41.55 -14.37
N THR A 10 65.46 -41.14 -14.48
CA THR A 10 64.63 -40.19 -13.69
C THR A 10 65.05 -39.86 -12.24
N MET A 11 64.91 -38.57 -11.87
CA MET A 11 64.57 -38.14 -10.51
C MET A 11 63.58 -36.97 -10.53
N ARG A 12 62.51 -37.10 -9.72
CA ARG A 12 61.42 -36.12 -9.50
C ARG A 12 61.90 -35.00 -8.57
N ALA A 13 61.52 -33.76 -8.86
CA ALA A 13 61.74 -32.60 -7.99
C ALA A 13 60.64 -32.49 -6.89
N PRO A 14 60.95 -31.94 -5.70
CA PRO A 14 59.99 -31.82 -4.61
C PRO A 14 59.13 -30.55 -4.73
N LEU A 15 57.88 -30.67 -4.33
CA LEU A 15 56.87 -29.62 -4.27
C LEU A 15 56.95 -28.93 -2.89
N THR A 16 57.48 -27.70 -2.83
CA THR A 16 57.48 -26.87 -1.63
C THR A 16 56.22 -26.01 -1.59
N LEU A 17 55.36 -26.22 -0.57
CA LEU A 17 54.24 -25.33 -0.26
C LEU A 17 54.76 -23.98 0.25
N LEU A 18 54.40 -22.90 -0.44
CA LEU A 18 54.51 -21.53 0.07
C LEU A 18 53.11 -21.07 0.51
N LEU A 19 52.94 -20.89 1.82
CA LEU A 19 51.79 -20.23 2.44
C LEU A 19 51.88 -18.72 2.14
N SER A 20 50.98 -18.19 1.32
CA SER A 20 50.76 -16.76 1.15
C SER A 20 49.67 -16.28 2.12
N CYS A 21 50.08 -15.60 3.19
CA CYS A 21 49.19 -14.79 4.03
C CYS A 21 48.72 -13.57 3.22
N LEU A 22 47.53 -13.65 2.62
CA LEU A 22 46.80 -12.48 2.14
C LEU A 22 46.14 -11.79 3.34
N LEU A 23 46.72 -10.66 3.78
CA LEU A 23 45.98 -9.66 4.55
C LEU A 23 44.88 -9.10 3.66
N VAL A 24 43.66 -9.61 3.83
CA VAL A 24 42.46 -8.97 3.31
C VAL A 24 42.24 -7.72 4.15
N GLY A 25 42.60 -6.56 3.59
CA GLY A 25 42.21 -5.27 4.15
C GLY A 25 40.69 -5.24 4.28
N ALA A 26 40.21 -4.95 5.48
CA ALA A 26 38.81 -4.69 5.74
C ALA A 26 38.40 -3.43 4.96
N LEU A 27 37.93 -3.63 3.72
CA LEU A 27 37.06 -2.69 3.04
C LEU A 27 35.79 -2.64 3.89
N LEU A 28 35.67 -1.63 4.75
CA LEU A 28 34.38 -1.24 5.30
C LEU A 28 33.54 -0.79 4.10
N PRO A 29 32.54 -1.57 3.64
CA PRO A 29 31.60 -1.06 2.68
C PRO A 29 30.72 -0.11 3.49
N GLY A 30 30.99 1.18 3.41
CA GLY A 30 30.01 2.19 3.73
C GLY A 30 28.87 2.10 2.72
N THR A 31 27.99 1.11 2.87
CA THR A 31 26.76 0.97 2.08
C THR A 31 25.66 0.45 2.97
N ALA A 32 24.71 1.35 3.25
CA ALA A 32 23.27 1.14 3.48
C ALA A 32 22.78 1.96 4.68
N HIS A 33 22.32 3.19 4.43
CA HIS A 33 21.17 3.69 5.18
C HIS A 33 19.93 2.89 4.72
N ALA A 34 19.87 1.62 5.09
CA ALA A 34 18.69 0.77 4.97
C ALA A 34 18.50 0.08 6.32
N ALA A 35 17.95 0.81 7.28
CA ALA A 35 17.52 0.22 8.54
C ALA A 35 16.43 1.09 9.15
N ARG A 36 15.21 0.93 8.63
CA ARG A 36 13.98 1.39 9.30
C ARG A 36 12.95 0.27 9.17
N HIS A 37 12.09 0.15 10.17
CA HIS A 37 11.80 -1.08 10.94
C HIS A 37 12.90 -1.41 11.99
N PRO A 38 12.55 -1.75 13.25
CA PRO A 38 11.20 -1.96 13.80
C PRO A 38 10.49 -0.69 14.30
N VAL A 39 9.16 -0.73 14.27
CA VAL A 39 8.28 0.25 14.95
C VAL A 39 8.21 -0.15 16.42
N GLU A 40 8.89 0.59 17.29
CA GLU A 40 8.98 0.27 18.71
C GLU A 40 7.85 0.91 19.54
N ASN A 41 7.40 0.20 20.58
CA ASN A 41 6.47 0.69 21.60
C ASN A 41 5.14 1.24 21.06
N SER A 42 4.62 0.67 19.97
CA SER A 42 3.34 1.07 19.35
C SER A 42 2.48 -0.14 18.99
N PRO A 43 1.96 -0.89 19.98
CA PRO A 43 1.15 -2.10 19.73
C PRO A 43 -0.13 -1.81 18.94
N GLU A 44 -0.67 -0.60 18.99
CA GLU A 44 -1.81 -0.20 18.16
C GLU A 44 -1.51 -0.24 16.65
N LEU A 45 -0.24 -0.18 16.27
CA LEU A 45 0.22 -0.27 14.89
C LEU A 45 0.56 -1.71 14.48
N THR A 46 1.16 -2.51 15.36
CA THR A 46 1.72 -3.84 15.04
C THR A 46 0.93 -5.03 15.62
N ASP A 47 0.09 -4.83 16.64
CA ASP A 47 -0.74 -5.85 17.29
C ASP A 47 -2.21 -5.38 17.38
N ASN A 48 -2.67 -4.72 16.31
CA ASN A 48 -4.02 -4.18 16.28
C ASN A 48 -5.06 -5.32 16.16
N PRO A 49 -6.17 -5.30 16.95
CA PRO A 49 -7.24 -6.29 16.80
C PRO A 49 -7.87 -6.37 15.40
N LEU A 50 -7.71 -5.32 14.57
CA LEU A 50 -8.09 -5.35 13.17
C LEU A 50 -7.41 -6.51 12.42
N TYR A 51 -6.15 -6.82 12.73
CA TYR A 51 -5.39 -7.83 12.01
C TYR A 51 -5.85 -9.27 12.30
N SER A 52 -6.45 -9.51 13.47
CA SER A 52 -7.01 -10.82 13.84
C SER A 52 -8.52 -10.93 13.57
N SER A 53 -9.13 -9.91 12.96
CA SER A 53 -10.58 -9.88 12.68
C SER A 53 -11.05 -10.85 11.58
N GLY A 54 -10.12 -11.48 10.88
CA GLY A 54 -10.39 -12.46 9.84
C GLY A 54 -10.87 -11.84 8.53
N ARG A 55 -11.40 -12.69 7.64
CA ARG A 55 -11.80 -12.27 6.29
C ARG A 55 -13.05 -11.40 6.29
N LEU A 56 -13.07 -10.41 5.40
CA LEU A 56 -14.27 -9.65 5.03
C LEU A 56 -15.29 -10.59 4.40
N GLU A 57 -16.54 -10.47 4.84
CA GLU A 57 -17.65 -11.20 4.24
C GLU A 57 -17.92 -10.71 2.82
N THR A 58 -18.31 -11.63 1.94
CA THR A 58 -18.75 -11.22 0.60
C THR A 58 -20.02 -10.38 0.73
N THR A 59 -19.97 -9.14 0.23
CA THR A 59 -21.06 -8.17 0.34
C THR A 59 -21.58 -7.83 -1.05
N GLU A 60 -22.91 -7.75 -1.20
CA GLU A 60 -23.51 -7.36 -2.47
C GLU A 60 -23.44 -5.83 -2.66
N CYS A 61 -22.55 -5.37 -3.53
CA CYS A 61 -22.50 -3.97 -3.95
C CYS A 61 -23.03 -3.80 -5.38
N ARG A 62 -24.23 -3.22 -5.50
CA ARG A 62 -24.86 -2.90 -6.80
C ARG A 62 -24.74 -1.42 -7.07
N THR A 63 -23.79 -1.05 -7.91
CA THR A 63 -23.53 0.36 -8.23
C THR A 63 -24.38 0.84 -9.41
N PRO A 64 -24.93 2.07 -9.36
CA PRO A 64 -25.61 2.66 -10.52
C PRO A 64 -24.60 2.98 -11.63
N PRO A 65 -25.03 3.19 -12.88
CA PRO A 65 -24.12 3.66 -13.92
C PRO A 65 -23.63 5.08 -13.61
N GLN A 66 -22.35 5.33 -13.89
CA GLN A 66 -21.76 6.65 -13.99
C GLN A 66 -21.72 7.04 -15.47
N LYS A 67 -22.46 8.10 -15.83
CA LYS A 67 -22.55 8.61 -17.19
C LYS A 67 -21.47 9.68 -17.39
N ALA A 68 -20.76 9.61 -18.51
CA ALA A 68 -19.73 10.58 -18.84
C ALA A 68 -20.29 12.01 -18.83
N GLY A 69 -19.55 12.95 -18.23
CA GLY A 69 -19.96 14.35 -18.11
C GLY A 69 -21.13 14.63 -17.14
N ASP A 70 -21.71 13.63 -16.48
CA ASP A 70 -22.82 13.80 -15.53
C ASP A 70 -22.34 13.67 -14.08
N ALA A 71 -22.03 14.81 -13.46
CA ALA A 71 -21.61 14.89 -12.06
C ALA A 71 -22.66 14.34 -11.08
N ALA A 72 -23.96 14.41 -11.40
CA ALA A 72 -24.99 13.87 -10.53
C ALA A 72 -24.97 12.33 -10.56
N SER A 73 -24.63 11.71 -11.69
CA SER A 73 -24.42 10.26 -11.78
C SER A 73 -23.21 9.80 -10.98
N VAL A 74 -22.08 10.52 -11.07
CA VAL A 74 -20.87 10.25 -10.27
C VAL A 74 -21.20 10.34 -8.78
N LYS A 75 -21.94 11.39 -8.37
CA LYS A 75 -22.36 11.55 -6.96
C LYS A 75 -23.19 10.36 -6.46
N ARG A 76 -24.18 9.90 -7.24
CA ARG A 76 -24.98 8.71 -6.88
C ARG A 76 -24.13 7.44 -6.82
N TYR A 77 -23.18 7.29 -7.75
CA TYR A 77 -22.22 6.19 -7.75
C TYR A 77 -21.39 6.17 -6.46
N LEU A 78 -20.71 7.28 -6.13
CA LEU A 78 -19.88 7.42 -4.93
C LEU A 78 -20.68 7.13 -3.64
N LEU A 79 -21.89 7.68 -3.52
CA LEU A 79 -22.75 7.43 -2.35
C LEU A 79 -23.21 5.96 -2.25
N THR A 80 -23.34 5.27 -3.38
CA THR A 80 -23.67 3.85 -3.39
C THR A 80 -22.46 3.00 -2.97
N VAL A 81 -21.27 3.28 -3.50
CA VAL A 81 -20.03 2.60 -3.09
C VAL A 81 -19.76 2.82 -1.60
N LYS A 82 -19.96 4.06 -1.13
CA LYS A 82 -19.91 4.42 0.30
C LYS A 82 -20.83 3.53 1.14
N LYS A 83 -22.08 3.34 0.70
CA LYS A 83 -23.02 2.47 1.42
C LYS A 83 -22.50 1.02 1.51
N CYS A 84 -21.92 0.49 0.43
CA CYS A 84 -21.32 -0.84 0.44
C CYS A 84 -20.14 -0.93 1.43
N LEU A 85 -19.29 0.09 1.46
CA LEU A 85 -18.19 0.21 2.43
C LEU A 85 -18.72 0.23 3.87
N ASP A 86 -19.77 1.00 4.13
CA ASP A 86 -20.43 1.07 5.44
C ASP A 86 -20.91 -0.30 5.89
N GLU A 87 -21.60 -1.04 5.01
CA GLU A 87 -22.11 -2.38 5.30
C GLU A 87 -20.98 -3.38 5.58
N THR A 88 -19.94 -3.41 4.73
CA THR A 88 -18.79 -4.32 4.91
C THR A 88 -18.03 -4.05 6.20
N TRP A 89 -17.66 -2.79 6.46
CA TRP A 89 -16.82 -2.46 7.62
C TRP A 89 -17.62 -2.45 8.93
N SER A 90 -18.91 -2.09 8.92
CA SER A 90 -19.76 -2.25 10.11
C SER A 90 -19.83 -3.71 10.54
N ALA A 91 -20.01 -4.64 9.59
CA ALA A 91 -20.02 -6.07 9.87
C ALA A 91 -18.67 -6.56 10.41
N GLN A 92 -17.56 -6.05 9.85
CA GLN A 92 -16.22 -6.44 10.28
C GLN A 92 -15.90 -5.97 11.71
N PHE A 93 -16.21 -4.71 12.03
CA PHE A 93 -16.01 -4.18 13.38
C PHE A 93 -16.91 -4.85 14.42
N ALA A 94 -18.12 -5.28 14.02
CA ALA A 94 -19.00 -6.06 14.88
C ALA A 94 -18.37 -7.42 15.27
N LYS A 95 -17.65 -8.10 14.36
CA LYS A 95 -16.90 -9.34 14.69
C LYS A 95 -15.84 -9.11 15.77
N MET A 96 -15.26 -7.91 15.81
CA MET A 96 -14.25 -7.51 16.79
C MET A 96 -14.85 -7.02 18.11
N GLY A 97 -16.19 -6.92 18.21
CA GLY A 97 -16.86 -6.29 19.36
C GLY A 97 -16.52 -4.80 19.52
N LYS A 98 -16.11 -4.12 18.44
CA LYS A 98 -15.72 -2.70 18.46
C LYS A 98 -16.86 -1.83 17.92
N PRO A 99 -17.07 -0.63 18.47
CA PRO A 99 -18.03 0.32 17.91
C PRO A 99 -17.56 0.79 16.53
N PHE A 100 -18.50 0.97 15.62
CA PHE A 100 -18.26 1.53 14.29
C PHE A 100 -19.29 2.61 14.00
N ARG A 101 -18.83 3.74 13.44
CA ARG A 101 -19.69 4.78 12.89
C ARG A 101 -19.18 5.11 11.49
N PRO A 102 -20.04 5.11 10.46
CA PRO A 102 -19.63 5.47 9.10
C PRO A 102 -19.05 6.89 9.02
N PRO A 103 -18.12 7.17 8.07
CA PRO A 103 -17.65 8.52 7.85
C PRO A 103 -18.72 9.34 7.12
N LEU A 104 -18.66 10.66 7.28
CA LEU A 104 -19.41 11.59 6.45
C LEU A 104 -18.78 11.67 5.05
N VAL A 105 -19.55 12.14 4.06
CA VAL A 105 -19.04 12.36 2.70
C VAL A 105 -19.42 13.74 2.19
N LYS A 106 -18.42 14.53 1.79
CA LYS A 106 -18.57 15.82 1.13
C LYS A 106 -18.12 15.70 -0.33
N ILE A 107 -19.01 15.96 -1.28
CA ILE A 107 -18.72 15.86 -2.71
C ILE A 107 -18.75 17.25 -3.34
N PHE A 108 -17.67 17.62 -4.03
CA PHE A 108 -17.50 18.90 -4.69
C PHE A 108 -17.34 18.72 -6.20
N THR A 109 -17.69 19.75 -6.98
CA THR A 109 -17.39 19.83 -8.42
C THR A 109 -16.33 20.90 -8.73
N LYS A 110 -15.86 21.60 -7.69
CA LYS A 110 -14.78 22.59 -7.75
C LYS A 110 -13.93 22.46 -6.49
N PRO A 111 -12.60 22.65 -6.56
CA PRO A 111 -11.72 22.61 -5.39
C PRO A 111 -12.19 23.58 -4.30
N ARG A 112 -12.16 23.15 -3.04
CA ARG A 112 -12.50 23.94 -1.85
C ARG A 112 -11.56 23.56 -0.72
N ALA A 113 -11.27 24.51 0.16
CA ALA A 113 -10.50 24.21 1.37
C ALA A 113 -11.17 23.09 2.16
N PHE A 114 -10.36 22.15 2.63
CA PHE A 114 -10.80 20.97 3.37
C PHE A 114 -9.70 20.56 4.36
N CYS A 115 -10.08 19.99 5.51
CA CYS A 115 -9.15 19.60 6.57
C CYS A 115 -8.13 20.68 6.97
N GLY A 116 -8.57 21.95 7.04
CA GLY A 116 -7.73 23.08 7.45
C GLY A 116 -6.72 23.58 6.41
N LYS A 117 -6.73 23.04 5.18
CA LYS A 117 -5.80 23.41 4.11
C LYS A 117 -6.49 23.64 2.76
N PRO A 118 -5.87 24.39 1.83
CA PRO A 118 -6.34 24.47 0.45
C PRO A 118 -6.28 23.10 -0.24
N TRP A 119 -7.24 22.83 -1.13
CA TRP A 119 -7.26 21.60 -1.93
C TRP A 119 -6.02 21.51 -2.83
N ALA A 120 -5.29 20.41 -2.76
CA ALA A 120 -4.11 20.20 -3.60
C ALA A 120 -4.50 19.91 -5.06
N LYS A 121 -3.71 20.42 -6.03
CA LYS A 121 -4.09 20.42 -7.46
C LYS A 121 -4.35 19.04 -8.06
N SER A 122 -3.64 18.01 -7.61
CA SER A 122 -3.74 16.64 -8.13
C SER A 122 -4.61 15.72 -7.29
N LEU A 123 -5.23 16.25 -6.23
CA LEU A 123 -5.98 15.45 -5.27
C LEU A 123 -7.40 15.19 -5.77
N LEU A 124 -7.81 13.92 -5.79
CA LEU A 124 -9.16 13.49 -6.15
C LEU A 124 -10.07 13.35 -4.93
N SER A 125 -9.50 12.91 -3.81
CA SER A 125 -10.20 12.67 -2.55
C SER A 125 -9.28 12.90 -1.37
N GLU A 126 -9.86 13.11 -0.20
CA GLU A 126 -9.12 13.23 1.06
C GLU A 126 -9.99 12.83 2.25
N TYR A 127 -9.44 12.04 3.15
CA TYR A 127 -9.99 11.77 4.47
C TYR A 127 -9.49 12.78 5.51
N CYS A 128 -10.42 13.39 6.25
CA CYS A 128 -10.10 14.24 7.38
C CYS A 128 -10.43 13.52 8.70
N PRO A 129 -9.44 13.17 9.53
CA PRO A 129 -9.67 12.43 10.77
C PRO A 129 -10.41 13.25 11.83
N GLN A 130 -10.26 14.59 11.84
CA GLN A 130 -10.84 15.46 12.87
C GLN A 130 -12.37 15.52 12.82
N ASP A 131 -12.97 15.44 11.63
CA ASP A 131 -14.43 15.42 11.43
C ASP A 131 -14.92 14.14 10.74
N GLU A 132 -14.05 13.11 10.67
CA GLU A 132 -14.31 11.78 10.11
C GLU A 132 -15.02 11.84 8.75
N THR A 133 -14.54 12.74 7.89
CA THR A 133 -15.18 13.06 6.63
C THR A 133 -14.29 12.68 5.45
N ILE A 134 -14.88 12.02 4.46
CA ILE A 134 -14.28 11.85 3.14
C ILE A 134 -14.74 13.02 2.26
N ALA A 135 -13.80 13.81 1.77
CA ALA A 135 -14.03 14.75 0.69
C ALA A 135 -13.71 14.10 -0.66
N PHE A 136 -14.52 14.38 -1.68
CA PHE A 136 -14.30 13.89 -3.04
C PHE A 136 -14.55 15.02 -4.05
N LEU A 137 -13.59 15.26 -4.93
CA LEU A 137 -13.70 16.20 -6.04
C LEU A 137 -14.07 15.45 -7.33
N ILE A 138 -15.26 15.72 -7.84
CA ILE A 138 -15.67 15.35 -9.20
C ILE A 138 -14.94 16.28 -10.17
N SER A 139 -13.72 15.89 -10.53
CA SER A 139 -12.85 16.57 -11.49
C SER A 139 -13.20 16.18 -12.94
N PRO A 140 -12.66 16.88 -13.95
CA PRO A 140 -12.76 16.45 -15.35
C PRO A 140 -12.29 15.01 -15.57
N VAL A 141 -11.18 14.61 -14.92
CA VAL A 141 -10.66 13.22 -14.97
C VAL A 141 -11.72 12.21 -14.53
N ILE A 142 -12.45 12.51 -13.46
CA ILE A 142 -13.53 11.64 -12.95
C ILE A 142 -14.75 11.65 -13.89
N LEU A 143 -15.09 12.79 -14.47
CA LEU A 143 -16.21 12.90 -15.41
C LEU A 143 -15.95 12.19 -16.74
N GLU A 144 -14.68 12.06 -17.12
CA GLU A 144 -14.24 11.44 -18.36
C GLU A 144 -13.90 9.95 -18.18
N ASP A 145 -13.77 9.44 -16.95
CA ASP A 145 -13.46 8.03 -16.68
C ASP A 145 -14.66 7.11 -17.00
N PRO A 146 -14.62 6.34 -18.11
CA PRO A 146 -15.71 5.42 -18.45
C PRO A 146 -15.66 4.14 -17.62
N SER A 147 -14.50 3.83 -17.03
CA SER A 147 -14.26 2.61 -16.27
C SER A 147 -14.89 2.68 -14.88
N ARG A 148 -15.04 3.90 -14.33
CA ARG A 148 -15.55 4.17 -12.97
C ARG A 148 -14.61 3.69 -11.87
N LEU A 149 -13.44 3.19 -12.27
CA LEU A 149 -12.50 2.51 -11.42
C LEU A 149 -11.77 3.48 -10.50
N TYR A 150 -11.43 4.67 -11.02
CA TYR A 150 -10.78 5.69 -10.21
C TYR A 150 -11.72 6.19 -9.10
N SER A 151 -12.99 6.42 -9.41
CA SER A 151 -13.99 6.80 -8.39
C SER A 151 -14.16 5.73 -7.32
N PHE A 152 -14.18 4.46 -7.72
CA PHE A 152 -14.33 3.33 -6.81
C PHE A 152 -13.13 3.16 -5.88
N LEU A 153 -11.92 3.14 -6.43
CA LEU A 153 -10.70 2.97 -5.63
C LEU A 153 -10.42 4.19 -4.76
N SER A 154 -10.56 5.42 -5.28
CA SER A 154 -10.29 6.62 -4.49
C SER A 154 -11.18 6.71 -3.26
N ILE A 155 -12.50 6.46 -3.37
CA ILE A 155 -13.35 6.44 -2.16
C ILE A 155 -13.04 5.24 -1.25
N GLY A 156 -12.64 4.10 -1.81
CA GLY A 156 -12.19 2.94 -1.04
C GLY A 156 -10.92 3.22 -0.23
N HIS A 157 -9.95 3.92 -0.82
CA HIS A 157 -8.70 4.35 -0.18
C HIS A 157 -8.96 5.28 1.01
N GLU A 158 -9.74 6.34 0.80
CA GLU A 158 -10.09 7.25 1.92
C GLU A 158 -10.90 6.53 3.00
N TYR A 159 -11.69 5.52 2.63
CA TYR A 159 -12.37 4.69 3.61
C TYR A 159 -11.40 3.77 4.37
N GLY A 160 -10.30 3.34 3.75
CA GLY A 160 -9.18 2.68 4.42
C GLY A 160 -8.62 3.54 5.55
N HIS A 161 -8.42 4.84 5.32
CA HIS A 161 -8.06 5.79 6.38
C HIS A 161 -9.12 5.91 7.48
N HIS A 162 -10.40 5.84 7.11
CA HIS A 162 -11.45 5.78 8.12
C HIS A 162 -11.41 4.49 8.94
N VAL A 163 -11.11 3.34 8.34
CA VAL A 163 -10.89 2.08 9.06
C VAL A 163 -9.73 2.20 10.03
N GLN A 164 -8.62 2.83 9.61
CA GLN A 164 -7.48 3.15 10.48
C GLN A 164 -7.87 4.08 11.64
N GLN A 165 -8.75 5.06 11.40
CA GLN A 165 -9.32 5.90 12.47
C GLN A 165 -10.11 5.06 13.47
N MET A 166 -11.01 4.19 12.99
CA MET A 166 -11.88 3.41 13.85
C MET A 166 -11.15 2.32 14.62
N SER A 167 -10.02 1.82 14.11
CA SER A 167 -9.17 0.83 14.78
C SER A 167 -8.13 1.45 15.72
N GLY A 168 -7.99 2.78 15.73
CA GLY A 168 -6.99 3.50 16.52
C GLY A 168 -5.59 3.57 15.89
N ILE A 169 -5.41 3.01 14.69
CA ILE A 169 -4.15 3.07 13.94
C ILE A 169 -3.81 4.51 13.57
N GLN A 170 -4.78 5.29 13.10
CA GLN A 170 -4.55 6.69 12.69
C GLN A 170 -4.03 7.54 13.84
N ASP A 171 -4.61 7.36 15.03
CA ASP A 171 -4.20 8.09 16.24
C ASP A 171 -2.79 7.67 16.69
N ALA A 172 -2.45 6.38 16.56
CA ALA A 172 -1.13 5.88 16.88
C ALA A 172 -0.08 6.37 15.87
N TYR A 173 -0.40 6.35 14.57
CA TYR A 173 0.44 6.94 13.52
C TYR A 173 0.71 8.42 13.78
N ALA A 174 -0.32 9.21 14.10
CA ALA A 174 -0.18 10.64 14.36
C ALA A 174 0.73 10.96 15.57
N ARG A 175 0.85 10.03 16.54
CA ARG A 175 1.74 10.17 17.71
C ARG A 175 3.09 9.48 17.55
N LEU A 176 3.28 8.69 16.50
CA LEU A 176 4.49 7.91 16.31
C LEU A 176 5.68 8.86 16.12
N PRO A 177 6.73 8.77 16.95
CA PRO A 177 7.87 9.68 16.83
C PRO A 177 8.72 9.33 15.61
N HIS A 178 9.25 10.37 14.97
CA HIS A 178 10.28 10.28 13.93
C HIS A 178 11.40 11.26 14.26
N ARG A 179 12.66 10.83 14.08
CA ARG A 179 13.85 11.66 14.33
C ARG A 179 14.38 12.31 13.05
N THR A 180 13.98 11.78 11.90
CA THR A 180 14.48 12.19 10.59
C THR A 180 13.36 12.23 9.55
N THR A 181 13.59 12.93 8.45
CA THR A 181 12.65 12.99 7.32
C THR A 181 12.34 11.61 6.74
N GLY A 182 13.35 10.74 6.59
CA GLY A 182 13.11 9.41 6.03
C GLY A 182 12.27 8.50 6.94
N GLU A 183 12.28 8.70 8.28
CA GLU A 183 11.43 7.93 9.21
C GLU A 183 10.00 8.37 9.02
N ARG A 184 9.77 9.69 9.01
CA ARG A 184 8.46 10.27 8.74
C ARG A 184 7.90 9.77 7.40
N GLN A 185 8.71 9.80 6.33
CA GLN A 185 8.29 9.34 5.01
C GLN A 185 7.95 7.85 5.01
N GLU A 186 8.73 6.99 5.67
CA GLU A 186 8.39 5.57 5.79
C GLU A 186 7.10 5.36 6.58
N GLN A 187 6.90 6.10 7.67
CA GLN A 187 5.65 6.02 8.45
C GLN A 187 4.44 6.45 7.62
N THR A 188 4.56 7.50 6.80
CA THR A 188 3.54 7.90 5.83
C THR A 188 3.27 6.80 4.80
N ARG A 189 4.31 6.21 4.19
CA ARG A 189 4.14 5.09 3.25
C ARG A 189 3.45 3.90 3.88
N ARG A 190 3.83 3.49 5.09
CA ARG A 190 3.17 2.39 5.81
C ARG A 190 1.68 2.68 6.01
N HIS A 191 1.35 3.89 6.46
CA HIS A 191 -0.02 4.33 6.66
C HIS A 191 -0.83 4.29 5.35
N ASP A 192 -0.30 4.85 4.26
CA ASP A 192 -1.04 4.97 2.99
C ASP A 192 -1.13 3.64 2.24
N LEU A 193 -0.06 2.82 2.25
CA LEU A 193 -0.08 1.47 1.67
C LEU A 193 -1.07 0.55 2.39
N GLN A 194 -1.26 0.73 3.70
CA GLN A 194 -2.28 -0.02 4.43
C GLN A 194 -3.68 0.40 4.00
N ALA A 195 -3.95 1.70 3.83
CA ALA A 195 -5.24 2.18 3.34
C ALA A 195 -5.54 1.62 1.93
N GLU A 196 -4.53 1.55 1.07
CA GLU A 196 -4.63 0.94 -0.25
C GLU A 196 -4.92 -0.57 -0.18
N CYS A 197 -4.21 -1.32 0.68
CA CYS A 197 -4.48 -2.74 0.90
C CYS A 197 -5.91 -2.98 1.43
N LEU A 198 -6.38 -2.17 2.39
CA LEU A 198 -7.73 -2.26 2.93
C LEU A 198 -8.79 -1.97 1.86
N SER A 199 -8.53 -0.99 0.97
CA SER A 199 -9.36 -0.72 -0.21
C SER A 199 -9.43 -1.92 -1.15
N ALA A 200 -8.30 -2.58 -1.40
CA ALA A 200 -8.24 -3.78 -2.23
C ALA A 200 -8.95 -5.00 -1.58
N ALA A 201 -8.84 -5.15 -0.26
CA ALA A 201 -9.58 -6.16 0.50
C ALA A 201 -11.10 -5.95 0.39
N PHE A 202 -11.58 -4.70 0.55
CA PHE A 202 -12.97 -4.35 0.28
C PHE A 202 -13.34 -4.67 -1.17
N THR A 203 -12.50 -4.27 -2.13
CA THR A 203 -12.72 -4.54 -3.56
C THR A 203 -12.94 -6.02 -3.82
N ARG A 204 -12.13 -6.90 -3.22
CA ARG A 204 -12.33 -8.35 -3.32
C ARG A 204 -13.65 -8.81 -2.73
N SER A 205 -14.06 -8.27 -1.58
CA SER A 205 -15.30 -8.65 -0.89
C SER A 205 -16.55 -8.37 -1.73
N VAL A 206 -16.50 -7.39 -2.64
CA VAL A 206 -17.63 -7.02 -3.52
C VAL A 206 -17.41 -7.38 -4.99
N TRP A 207 -16.23 -7.85 -5.37
CA TRP A 207 -15.82 -8.01 -6.79
C TRP A 207 -16.83 -8.81 -7.62
N LYS A 208 -17.35 -9.90 -7.05
CA LYS A 208 -18.32 -10.77 -7.72
C LYS A 208 -19.64 -10.04 -8.02
N SER A 209 -20.13 -9.20 -7.11
CA SER A 209 -21.41 -8.49 -7.27
C SER A 209 -21.29 -7.32 -8.24
N LEU A 210 -20.09 -6.73 -8.38
CA LEU A 210 -19.84 -5.63 -9.31
C LEU A 210 -20.00 -6.05 -10.78
N LYS A 211 -19.93 -7.36 -11.09
CA LYS A 211 -20.07 -7.93 -12.45
C LYS A 211 -19.16 -7.25 -13.48
N ARG A 212 -17.94 -6.92 -13.06
CA ARG A 212 -16.95 -6.23 -13.90
C ARG A 212 -16.11 -7.23 -14.71
N PRO A 213 -15.54 -6.82 -15.86
CA PRO A 213 -14.60 -7.67 -16.58
C PRO A 213 -13.42 -8.05 -15.68
N LYS A 214 -12.96 -9.30 -15.77
CA LYS A 214 -11.82 -9.78 -14.97
C LYS A 214 -10.55 -8.94 -15.20
N ASN A 215 -10.37 -8.44 -16.43
CA ASN A 215 -9.20 -7.66 -16.80
C ASN A 215 -9.13 -6.29 -16.13
N ASP A 216 -10.25 -5.77 -15.62
CA ASP A 216 -10.26 -4.45 -15.01
C ASP A 216 -9.41 -4.39 -13.73
N TRP A 217 -9.20 -5.52 -13.05
CA TRP A 217 -8.24 -5.58 -11.94
C TRP A 217 -6.80 -5.35 -12.41
N HIS A 218 -6.39 -5.92 -13.56
CA HIS A 218 -5.06 -5.64 -14.11
C HIS A 218 -4.92 -4.18 -14.58
N VAL A 219 -5.97 -3.61 -15.19
CA VAL A 219 -5.99 -2.20 -15.58
C VAL A 219 -5.85 -1.29 -14.35
N LEU A 220 -6.50 -1.64 -13.24
CA LEU A 220 -6.34 -0.96 -11.96
C LEU A 220 -4.90 -0.97 -11.47
N LEU A 221 -4.32 -2.16 -11.35
CA LEU A 221 -2.95 -2.32 -10.87
C LEU A 221 -1.95 -1.55 -11.74
N ALA A 222 -2.11 -1.55 -13.06
CA ALA A 222 -1.25 -0.80 -13.97
C ALA A 222 -1.35 0.72 -13.77
N GLY A 223 -2.56 1.23 -13.53
CA GLY A 223 -2.79 2.64 -13.20
C GLY A 223 -2.15 3.05 -11.87
N MET A 224 -2.35 2.23 -10.84
CA MET A 224 -1.80 2.46 -9.49
C MET A 224 -0.27 2.36 -9.47
N TRP A 225 0.31 1.39 -10.19
CA TRP A 225 1.76 1.31 -10.38
C TRP A 225 2.34 2.61 -10.97
N SER A 226 1.63 3.17 -11.95
CA SER A 226 2.06 4.40 -12.64
C SER A 226 1.90 5.67 -11.78
N GLY A 227 1.17 5.58 -10.66
CA GLY A 227 1.01 6.65 -9.69
C GLY A 227 2.13 6.73 -8.64
N GLY A 228 2.99 5.70 -8.55
CA GLY A 228 4.01 5.62 -7.52
C GLY A 228 5.17 6.60 -7.66
N ASP A 229 5.96 6.71 -6.59
CA ASP A 229 7.05 7.66 -6.43
C ASP A 229 8.15 7.52 -7.51
N ASP A 230 8.28 6.34 -8.12
CA ASP A 230 9.23 6.05 -9.19
C ASP A 230 9.01 6.95 -10.44
N LEU A 231 7.76 7.33 -10.71
CA LEU A 231 7.38 8.17 -11.84
C LEU A 231 7.12 9.63 -11.44
N TRP A 232 6.65 9.87 -10.21
CA TRP A 232 6.22 11.21 -9.77
C TRP A 232 7.21 11.93 -8.85
N LYS A 233 8.26 11.26 -8.36
CA LYS A 233 9.35 11.82 -7.52
C LYS A 233 8.87 12.55 -6.25
N THR A 234 7.63 12.32 -5.85
CA THR A 234 7.05 12.75 -4.58
C THR A 234 7.33 11.64 -3.59
N HIS A 235 8.38 11.69 -2.76
CA HIS A 235 8.78 10.58 -1.87
C HIS A 235 7.81 10.35 -0.68
N GLU A 236 6.51 10.27 -0.96
CA GLU A 236 5.43 10.39 0.02
C GLU A 236 4.58 9.12 0.09
N TYR A 237 4.27 8.47 -1.04
CA TYR A 237 3.24 7.41 -1.10
C TYR A 237 3.81 6.02 -1.39
N GLY A 238 5.09 5.94 -1.76
CA GLY A 238 5.80 4.70 -2.03
C GLY A 238 5.92 4.37 -3.52
N LYS A 239 6.77 3.38 -3.80
CA LYS A 239 7.02 2.91 -5.16
C LYS A 239 5.77 2.30 -5.76
N GLY A 240 5.68 2.37 -7.10
CA GLY A 240 4.56 1.74 -7.82
C GLY A 240 4.47 0.24 -7.52
N SER A 241 5.62 -0.41 -7.34
CA SER A 241 5.71 -1.82 -6.94
C SER A 241 5.17 -2.09 -5.54
N SER A 242 5.41 -1.20 -4.57
CA SER A 242 4.92 -1.37 -3.20
C SER A 242 3.41 -1.17 -3.13
N ILE A 243 2.88 -0.17 -3.84
CA ILE A 243 1.44 0.04 -3.98
C ILE A 243 0.76 -1.22 -4.56
N VAL A 244 1.25 -1.72 -5.69
CA VAL A 244 0.69 -2.92 -6.32
C VAL A 244 0.79 -4.15 -5.43
N HIS A 245 1.93 -4.34 -4.76
CA HIS A 245 2.11 -5.47 -3.84
C HIS A 245 1.03 -5.50 -2.76
N TRP A 246 0.80 -4.39 -2.06
CA TRP A 246 -0.19 -4.30 -1.00
C TRP A 246 -1.64 -4.36 -1.52
N MET A 247 -1.90 -3.85 -2.71
CA MET A 247 -3.19 -4.07 -3.39
C MET A 247 -3.43 -5.55 -3.71
N GLU A 248 -2.42 -6.26 -4.19
CA GLU A 248 -2.51 -7.68 -4.52
C GLU A 248 -2.73 -8.53 -3.27
N GLU A 249 -2.02 -8.26 -2.17
CA GLU A 249 -2.24 -8.94 -0.89
C GLU A 249 -3.69 -8.73 -0.39
N GLY A 250 -4.13 -7.48 -0.33
CA GLY A 250 -5.50 -7.15 0.07
C GLY A 250 -6.54 -7.84 -0.81
N PHE A 251 -6.39 -7.80 -2.14
CA PHE A 251 -7.35 -8.40 -3.07
C PHE A 251 -7.31 -9.93 -3.09
N ALA A 252 -6.16 -10.56 -2.86
CA ALA A 252 -6.04 -12.00 -2.80
C ALA A 252 -6.71 -12.55 -1.53
N LYS A 253 -6.48 -11.88 -0.40
CA LYS A 253 -6.81 -12.38 0.92
C LYS A 253 -8.14 -11.88 1.44
N ALA A 254 -8.59 -10.68 1.05
CA ALA A 254 -9.80 -10.04 1.56
C ALA A 254 -9.86 -10.03 3.10
N SER A 255 -8.72 -9.79 3.76
CA SER A 255 -8.60 -9.84 5.21
C SER A 255 -7.73 -8.68 5.66
N PRO A 256 -8.17 -7.88 6.67
CA PRO A 256 -7.38 -6.76 7.16
C PRO A 256 -6.04 -7.18 7.79
N GLY A 257 -5.92 -8.43 8.24
CA GLY A 257 -4.66 -8.97 8.79
C GLY A 257 -3.55 -9.12 7.77
N ASP A 258 -3.89 -9.27 6.49
CA ASP A 258 -2.92 -9.31 5.40
C ASP A 258 -2.52 -7.90 4.94
N CYS A 259 -2.99 -6.86 5.62
CA CYS A 259 -2.67 -5.44 5.39
C CYS A 259 -1.82 -4.84 6.52
N ASP A 260 -1.11 -5.67 7.30
CA ASP A 260 -0.19 -5.19 8.34
C ASP A 260 1.12 -4.67 7.74
N THR A 261 1.07 -3.44 7.23
CA THR A 261 2.24 -2.73 6.71
C THR A 261 3.18 -2.26 7.81
N TRP A 262 2.77 -2.28 9.09
CA TRP A 262 3.57 -1.76 10.20
C TRP A 262 4.60 -2.78 10.70
N SER A 263 4.27 -4.06 10.59
CA SER A 263 5.18 -5.18 10.88
C SER A 263 6.02 -5.62 9.66
N ALA A 264 5.77 -5.04 8.49
CA ALA A 264 6.49 -5.38 7.27
C ALA A 264 7.93 -4.82 7.23
N PRO A 265 8.90 -5.51 6.59
CA PRO A 265 10.22 -4.96 6.32
C PRO A 265 10.15 -3.65 5.52
N ALA A 266 11.08 -2.70 5.75
CA ALA A 266 11.10 -1.43 5.01
C ALA A 266 11.16 -1.60 3.48
N SER A 267 11.73 -2.70 2.98
CA SER A 267 11.78 -2.99 1.54
C SER A 267 10.41 -3.18 0.90
N GLU A 268 9.40 -3.63 1.67
CA GLU A 268 8.03 -3.86 1.19
C GLU A 268 7.17 -2.59 1.23
N VAL A 269 7.64 -1.55 1.92
CA VAL A 269 6.95 -0.26 2.09
C VAL A 269 7.76 0.92 1.56
N ALA A 270 8.70 0.64 0.65
CA ALA A 270 9.64 1.60 0.10
C ALA A 270 9.03 2.53 -0.96
#